data_AF-A0A2S8FYM7-F1
#
_entry.id   AF-A0A2S8FYM7-F1
#
_cell.length_a   1.000
_cell.length_b   1.000
_cell.length_c   1.000
_cell.angle_alpha   90.00
_cell.angle_beta   90.00
_cell.angle_gamma   90.00
#
_symmetry.space_group_name_H-M   'P 1'
#
loop_
_entity.id
_entity.type
_entity.pdbx_description
1 polymer ?
#
loop_
_entity_poly.entity_id
_entity_poly.type
_entity_poly.pdbx_seq_one_letter_code
_entity_poly.pdbx_strand_id
1 'polypeptide(L)'
;MLFLKIVAGFFIAFVLLLVVGFFFIRWKFRRWIDKFADALKEAAAGGVPPFRIHLRKRERDEEEDEDDWLDDENIEAFKARSAEFESLGFTKLEDYHVDEIMTQMRVFVDEKTCTYGIVYSHPLIKVWCDVVRKYEDGTGWTFGTTKYHGMDIHPKSTHRFFPDESLTEVVTKFKEEAPREDAILATKEDFPALFEKAYAEEMDWRISRDGPTEEEIRRIAQMNDDECTDEQVQQIQTQWRMAISEFQKERVLKRYRKSAELNSFQWDHLQNYGVVVHDKMRAEELLEIFDEEYYPTSPGESDDEDLDEEELEMRAEWEKRLRELRAALQQGPPQQVFRNLVEIGNGESTDQWEFQSSVTEPIAADIWIRTYGDEDSDAWDDDE
;
A
#
# COMPACT_ATOMS: atom_id res chain seq x y z
N MET A 1 -34.68 -50.23 18.10
CA MET A 1 -33.24 -50.42 17.77
C MET A 1 -32.84 -49.79 16.44
N LEU A 2 -33.65 -49.86 15.37
CA LEU A 2 -33.31 -49.28 14.07
C LEU A 2 -33.12 -47.75 14.12
N PHE A 3 -34.04 -47.05 14.80
CA PHE A 3 -34.00 -45.58 14.97
C PHE A 3 -32.72 -45.08 15.67
N LEU A 4 -32.29 -45.74 16.75
CA LEU A 4 -31.07 -45.36 17.49
C LEU A 4 -29.80 -45.54 16.64
N LYS A 5 -29.76 -46.56 15.77
CA LYS A 5 -28.65 -46.78 14.83
C LYS A 5 -28.61 -45.73 13.72
N ILE A 6 -29.78 -45.28 13.24
CA ILE A 6 -29.89 -44.22 12.24
C ILE A 6 -29.43 -42.88 12.84
N VAL A 7 -29.93 -42.53 14.04
CA VAL A 7 -29.54 -41.28 14.72
C VAL A 7 -28.04 -41.26 15.07
N ALA A 8 -27.49 -42.37 15.57
CA ALA A 8 -26.06 -42.48 15.83
C ALA A 8 -25.21 -42.36 14.55
N GLY A 9 -25.68 -42.96 13.43
CA GLY A 9 -25.02 -42.83 12.13
C GLY A 9 -24.99 -41.39 11.63
N PHE A 10 -26.09 -40.65 11.75
CA PHE A 10 -26.15 -39.23 11.37
C PHE A 10 -25.26 -38.35 12.24
N PHE A 11 -25.21 -38.60 13.56
CA PHE A 11 -24.35 -37.83 14.46
C PHE A 11 -22.87 -38.03 14.14
N ILE A 12 -22.43 -39.27 13.89
CA ILE A 12 -21.04 -39.57 13.52
C ILE A 12 -20.69 -38.95 12.16
N ALA A 13 -21.60 -39.03 11.18
CA ALA A 13 -21.40 -38.41 9.88
C ALA A 13 -21.28 -36.89 9.97
N PHE A 14 -22.10 -36.24 10.81
CA PHE A 14 -22.06 -34.81 11.04
C PHE A 14 -20.76 -34.36 11.72
N VAL A 15 -20.30 -35.09 12.74
CA VAL A 15 -19.02 -34.81 13.41
C VAL A 15 -17.84 -34.98 12.44
N LEU A 16 -17.85 -36.03 11.61
CA LEU A 16 -16.83 -36.22 10.56
C LEU A 16 -16.84 -35.08 9.54
N LEU A 17 -18.02 -34.59 9.17
CA LEU A 17 -18.16 -33.47 8.23
C LEU A 17 -17.61 -32.16 8.84
N LEU A 18 -17.86 -31.90 10.13
CA LEU A 18 -17.26 -30.76 10.84
C LEU A 18 -15.73 -30.87 10.92
N VAL A 19 -15.18 -32.05 11.20
CA VAL A 19 -13.73 -32.27 11.25
C VAL A 19 -13.12 -32.08 9.85
N VAL A 20 -13.70 -32.66 8.81
CA VAL A 20 -13.23 -32.48 7.43
C VAL A 20 -13.36 -31.02 6.99
N GLY A 21 -14.46 -30.34 7.34
CA GLY A 21 -14.66 -28.92 7.08
C GLY A 21 -13.62 -28.05 7.77
N PHE A 22 -13.32 -28.32 9.04
CA PHE A 22 -12.26 -27.64 9.80
C PHE A 22 -10.88 -27.85 9.17
N PHE A 23 -10.53 -29.08 8.81
CA PHE A 23 -9.25 -29.37 8.14
C PHE A 23 -9.17 -28.76 6.73
N PHE A 24 -10.29 -28.73 5.98
CA PHE A 24 -10.35 -28.11 4.66
C PHE A 24 -10.20 -26.60 4.74
N ILE A 25 -10.88 -25.95 5.70
CA ILE A 25 -10.73 -24.52 5.99
C ILE A 25 -9.29 -24.22 6.40
N ARG A 26 -8.71 -24.98 7.34
CA ARG A 26 -7.32 -24.81 7.80
C ARG A 26 -6.30 -25.04 6.70
N TRP A 27 -6.53 -26.00 5.78
CA TRP A 27 -5.67 -26.25 4.64
C TRP A 27 -5.77 -25.15 3.58
N LYS A 28 -6.98 -24.64 3.31
CA LYS A 28 -7.18 -23.52 2.38
C LYS A 28 -6.65 -22.20 2.95
N PHE A 29 -6.80 -21.97 4.26
CA PHE A 29 -6.20 -20.83 4.97
C PHE A 29 -4.68 -20.90 4.95
N ARG A 30 -4.06 -22.08 5.14
CA ARG A 30 -2.61 -22.25 4.97
C ARG A 30 -2.15 -21.86 3.57
N ARG A 31 -2.82 -22.36 2.52
CA ARG A 31 -2.49 -21.99 1.12
C ARG A 31 -2.72 -20.51 0.81
N TRP A 32 -3.68 -19.86 1.48
CA TRP A 32 -3.89 -18.42 1.36
C TRP A 32 -2.81 -17.62 2.12
N ILE A 33 -2.44 -18.07 3.32
CA ILE A 33 -1.32 -17.52 4.11
C ILE A 33 0.01 -17.71 3.37
N ASP A 34 0.25 -18.83 2.69
CA ASP A 34 1.48 -19.06 1.93
C ASP A 34 1.57 -18.08 0.74
N LYS A 35 0.48 -17.92 -0.03
CA LYS A 35 0.41 -16.92 -1.12
C LYS A 35 0.54 -15.49 -0.62
N PHE A 36 0.00 -15.22 0.56
CA PHE A 36 0.07 -13.91 1.19
C PHE A 36 1.45 -13.66 1.79
N ALA A 37 2.11 -14.67 2.36
CA ALA A 37 3.49 -14.61 2.83
C ALA A 37 4.48 -14.45 1.67
N ASP A 38 4.18 -14.98 0.49
CA ASP A 38 4.96 -14.74 -0.72
C ASP A 38 4.76 -13.30 -1.23
N ALA A 39 3.52 -12.80 -1.29
CA ALA A 39 3.23 -11.39 -1.58
C ALA A 39 3.82 -10.42 -0.54
N LEU A 40 3.96 -10.85 0.71
CA LEU A 40 4.61 -10.08 1.78
C LEU A 40 6.12 -10.24 1.83
N LYS A 41 6.68 -11.34 1.34
CA LYS A 41 8.12 -11.45 1.09
C LYS A 41 8.49 -10.56 -0.09
N GLU A 42 7.66 -10.49 -1.12
CA GLU A 42 7.76 -9.48 -2.17
C GLU A 42 7.58 -8.07 -1.60
N ALA A 43 6.64 -7.85 -0.66
CA ALA A 43 6.51 -6.57 0.05
C ALA A 43 7.72 -6.22 0.93
N ALA A 44 8.33 -7.21 1.58
CA ALA A 44 9.55 -7.05 2.37
C ALA A 44 10.80 -6.93 1.49
N ALA A 45 10.73 -7.35 0.23
CA ALA A 45 11.81 -7.27 -0.77
C ALA A 45 11.59 -6.19 -1.84
N GLY A 46 10.52 -5.38 -1.79
CA GLY A 46 10.26 -4.33 -2.79
C GLY A 46 8.82 -3.84 -2.99
N GLY A 47 7.81 -4.47 -2.40
CA GLY A 47 6.41 -4.07 -2.63
C GLY A 47 6.06 -2.70 -2.05
N VAL A 48 5.08 -2.06 -2.69
CA VAL A 48 4.67 -0.69 -2.36
C VAL A 48 3.80 -0.70 -1.09
N PRO A 49 4.20 -0.01 0.00
CA PRO A 49 3.36 0.10 1.17
C PRO A 49 2.11 0.93 0.87
N PRO A 50 1.02 0.75 1.65
CA PRO A 50 -0.16 1.59 1.50
C PRO A 50 0.21 3.05 1.74
N PHE A 51 -0.22 3.99 0.88
CA PHE A 51 0.15 5.40 1.06
C PHE A 51 -0.59 6.10 2.20
N ARG A 52 -1.64 5.47 2.73
CA ARG A 52 -2.44 5.94 3.85
C ARG A 52 -2.76 4.75 4.74
N ILE A 53 -2.82 5.00 6.04
CA ILE A 53 -3.15 4.01 7.06
C ILE A 53 -4.20 4.60 8.00
N HIS A 54 -4.92 3.73 8.70
CA HIS A 54 -5.89 4.15 9.72
C HIS A 54 -5.68 3.37 11.00
N LEU A 55 -5.70 4.10 12.11
CA LEU A 55 -5.58 3.53 13.44
C LEU A 55 -6.96 3.16 13.95
N ARG A 56 -7.25 1.86 13.91
CA ARG A 56 -8.45 1.32 14.54
C ARG A 56 -8.12 0.98 15.99
N LYS A 57 -8.74 1.70 16.92
CA LYS A 57 -8.63 1.38 18.34
C LYS A 57 -9.05 -0.07 18.59
N ARG A 58 -8.30 -0.79 19.42
CA ARG A 58 -8.69 -2.12 19.88
C ARG A 58 -9.97 -2.01 20.70
N GLU A 59 -11.01 -2.71 20.25
CA GLU A 59 -12.20 -2.95 21.04
C GLU A 59 -11.96 -4.23 21.84
N ARG A 60 -12.01 -4.12 23.17
CA ARG A 60 -11.83 -5.28 24.05
C ARG A 60 -13.19 -5.95 24.23
N ASP A 61 -13.27 -7.22 23.84
CA ASP A 61 -14.40 -8.07 24.23
C ASP A 61 -14.20 -8.54 25.69
N GLU A 62 -15.28 -8.68 26.45
CA GLU A 62 -15.23 -9.17 27.84
C GLU A 62 -14.79 -10.64 27.91
N GLU A 63 -14.97 -11.39 26.81
CA GLU A 63 -14.64 -12.81 26.69
C GLU A 63 -13.24 -13.08 26.09
N GLU A 64 -12.57 -12.04 25.56
CA GLU A 64 -11.25 -12.15 24.93
C GLU A 64 -10.12 -11.99 25.97
N ASP A 65 -9.13 -12.89 25.94
CA ASP A 65 -7.95 -12.73 26.78
C ASP A 65 -7.18 -11.46 26.37
N GLU A 66 -6.42 -10.87 27.30
CA GLU A 66 -5.75 -9.58 27.05
C GLU A 66 -4.80 -9.63 25.83
N ASP A 67 -4.36 -10.82 25.43
CA ASP A 67 -3.31 -11.03 24.43
C ASP A 67 -3.79 -11.67 23.13
N ASP A 68 -5.06 -12.09 23.00
CA ASP A 68 -5.57 -12.82 21.82
C ASP A 68 -5.53 -12.01 20.52
N TRP A 69 -5.40 -10.69 20.65
CA TRP A 69 -5.25 -9.75 19.54
C TRP A 69 -3.83 -9.68 18.95
N LEU A 70 -2.84 -10.29 19.62
CA LEU A 70 -1.44 -10.37 19.18
C LEU A 70 -1.16 -11.70 18.49
N ASP A 71 -0.08 -11.74 17.73
CA ASP A 71 0.50 -13.01 17.26
C ASP A 71 1.08 -13.79 18.45
N ASP A 72 0.74 -15.08 18.57
CA ASP A 72 1.19 -15.97 19.66
C ASP A 72 2.72 -15.92 19.87
N GLU A 73 3.50 -15.80 18.78
CA GLU A 73 4.96 -15.76 18.85
C GLU A 73 5.50 -14.43 19.42
N ASN A 74 4.69 -13.37 19.37
CA ASN A 74 5.05 -12.02 19.77
C ASN A 74 4.61 -11.67 21.21
N ILE A 75 3.65 -12.39 21.80
CA ILE A 75 3.02 -12.04 23.09
C ILE A 75 4.04 -11.71 24.19
N GLU A 76 4.99 -12.61 24.46
CA GLU A 76 5.93 -12.45 25.57
C GLU A 76 6.90 -11.27 25.34
N ALA A 77 7.39 -11.10 24.11
CA ALA A 77 8.25 -9.97 23.76
C ALA A 77 7.48 -8.63 23.85
N PHE A 78 6.23 -8.60 23.38
CA PHE A 78 5.38 -7.43 23.41
C PHE A 78 5.06 -7.00 24.85
N LYS A 79 4.74 -7.97 25.73
CA LYS A 79 4.54 -7.74 27.17
C LYS A 79 5.80 -7.23 27.86
N ALA A 80 6.95 -7.84 27.58
CA ALA A 80 8.21 -7.44 28.18
C ALA A 80 8.56 -5.98 27.82
N ARG A 81 8.39 -5.59 26.56
CA ARG A 81 8.61 -4.21 26.10
C ARG A 81 7.59 -3.22 26.67
N SER A 82 6.34 -3.64 26.78
CA SER A 82 5.28 -2.86 27.42
C SER A 82 5.63 -2.54 28.89
N ALA A 83 6.01 -3.57 29.66
CA ALA A 83 6.40 -3.41 31.06
C ALA A 83 7.68 -2.56 31.21
N GLU A 84 8.62 -2.65 30.26
CA GLU A 84 9.82 -1.82 30.24
C GLU A 84 9.47 -0.33 30.09
N PHE A 85 8.58 0.05 29.16
CA PHE A 85 8.10 1.43 29.05
C PHE A 85 7.45 1.95 30.34
N GLU A 86 6.61 1.13 30.99
CA GLU A 86 5.99 1.49 32.26
C GLU A 86 7.03 1.72 33.37
N SER A 87 8.05 0.86 33.44
CA SER A 87 9.16 1.01 34.40
C SER A 87 9.99 2.29 34.17
N LEU A 88 10.02 2.78 32.93
CA LEU A 88 10.69 4.02 32.52
C LEU A 88 9.83 5.28 32.75
N GLY A 89 8.64 5.11 33.32
CA GLY A 89 7.73 6.17 33.73
C GLY A 89 6.75 6.62 32.66
N PHE A 90 6.60 5.85 31.57
CA PHE A 90 5.53 6.08 30.61
C PHE A 90 4.23 5.44 31.10
N THR A 91 3.09 6.01 30.73
CA THR A 91 1.76 5.45 31.00
C THR A 91 1.10 5.00 29.72
N LYS A 92 0.47 3.83 29.72
CA LYS A 92 -0.30 3.34 28.55
C LYS A 92 -1.38 4.34 28.16
N LEU A 93 -1.40 4.68 26.87
CA LEU A 93 -2.39 5.55 26.25
C LEU A 93 -3.54 4.72 25.67
N GLU A 94 -3.23 3.83 24.72
CA GLU A 94 -4.21 2.96 24.04
C GLU A 94 -3.55 1.83 23.22
N ASP A 95 -4.33 0.82 22.86
CA ASP A 95 -3.98 -0.23 21.90
C ASP A 95 -4.68 0.00 20.54
N TYR A 96 -3.96 -0.18 19.43
CA TYR A 96 -4.47 0.03 18.07
C TYR A 96 -4.09 -1.11 17.12
N HIS A 97 -4.94 -1.30 16.10
CA HIS A 97 -4.63 -2.03 14.88
C HIS A 97 -4.36 -1.04 13.75
N VAL A 98 -3.37 -1.38 12.93
CA VAL A 98 -3.12 -0.75 11.63
C VAL A 98 -3.32 -1.85 10.58
N ASP A 99 -4.55 -2.01 10.13
CA ASP A 99 -4.98 -3.17 9.35
C ASP A 99 -4.26 -3.22 7.98
N GLU A 100 -3.97 -2.06 7.37
CA GLU A 100 -3.33 -1.95 6.06
C GLU A 100 -1.89 -2.49 6.02
N ILE A 101 -1.21 -2.52 7.16
CA ILE A 101 0.14 -3.09 7.33
C ILE A 101 0.18 -4.19 8.40
N MET A 102 -0.97 -4.74 8.76
CA MET A 102 -1.16 -5.82 9.75
C MET A 102 -0.32 -5.67 11.02
N THR A 103 -0.28 -4.46 11.53
CA THR A 103 0.53 -4.14 12.70
C THR A 103 -0.38 -3.89 13.88
N GLN A 104 -0.15 -4.61 14.98
CA GLN A 104 -0.69 -4.25 16.28
C GLN A 104 0.26 -3.29 16.98
N MET A 105 -0.26 -2.32 17.72
CA MET A 105 0.57 -1.46 18.53
C MET A 105 -0.05 -1.07 19.87
N ARG A 106 0.82 -0.89 20.86
CA ARG A 106 0.49 -0.29 22.15
C ARG A 106 1.27 0.99 22.31
N VAL A 107 0.54 2.05 22.62
CA VAL A 107 1.08 3.40 22.74
C VAL A 107 1.17 3.78 24.20
N PHE A 108 2.27 4.43 24.56
CA PHE A 108 2.57 4.94 25.88
C PHE A 108 2.95 6.42 25.80
N VAL A 109 2.77 7.17 26.88
CA VAL A 109 3.12 8.60 26.94
C VAL A 109 3.88 8.93 28.23
N ASP A 110 4.93 9.73 28.13
CA ASP A 110 5.56 10.45 29.23
C ASP A 110 5.11 11.91 29.13
N GLU A 111 4.02 12.25 29.83
CA GLU A 111 3.41 13.58 29.78
C GLU A 111 4.37 14.70 30.20
N LYS A 112 5.37 14.40 31.04
CA LYS A 112 6.34 15.41 31.52
C LYS A 112 7.30 15.85 30.43
N THR A 113 7.53 15.00 29.44
CA THR A 113 8.48 15.25 28.36
C THR A 113 7.83 15.32 26.98
N CYS A 114 6.49 15.26 26.91
CA CYS A 114 5.72 15.17 25.67
C CYS A 114 6.27 14.09 24.72
N THR A 115 6.71 12.97 25.27
CA THR A 115 7.30 11.85 24.51
C THR A 115 6.33 10.70 24.50
N TYR A 116 6.16 10.04 23.37
CA TYR A 116 5.39 8.80 23.31
C TYR A 116 6.29 7.62 22.93
N GLY A 117 6.03 6.50 23.58
CA GLY A 117 6.64 5.21 23.31
C GLY A 117 5.63 4.34 22.56
N ILE A 118 6.08 3.57 21.58
CA ILE A 118 5.21 2.66 20.85
C ILE A 118 5.88 1.29 20.84
N VAL A 119 5.12 0.26 21.20
CA VAL A 119 5.51 -1.14 21.00
C VAL A 119 4.67 -1.67 19.84
N TYR A 120 5.33 -2.19 18.82
CA TYR A 120 4.67 -2.78 17.66
C TYR A 120 4.81 -4.30 17.69
N SER A 121 3.83 -4.99 17.11
CA SER A 121 3.87 -6.40 16.77
C SER A 121 3.48 -6.53 15.30
N HIS A 122 4.36 -7.13 14.51
CA HIS A 122 4.09 -7.54 13.14
C HIS A 122 4.41 -9.03 12.98
N PRO A 123 3.62 -9.82 12.23
CA PRO A 123 3.88 -11.25 12.05
C PRO A 123 5.28 -11.57 11.51
N LEU A 124 5.82 -10.69 10.66
CA LEU A 124 7.13 -10.89 9.99
C LEU A 124 8.29 -10.14 10.65
N ILE A 125 8.08 -8.90 11.08
CA ILE A 125 9.15 -8.05 11.65
C ILE A 125 9.31 -8.32 13.16
N LYS A 126 8.37 -9.08 13.73
CA LYS A 126 8.28 -9.39 15.16
C LYS A 126 8.01 -8.12 15.97
N VAL A 127 8.57 -8.03 17.18
CA VAL A 127 8.30 -6.93 18.11
C VAL A 127 9.44 -5.92 18.08
N TRP A 128 9.11 -4.64 17.92
CA TRP A 128 10.05 -3.53 18.05
C TRP A 128 9.42 -2.35 18.78
N CYS A 129 10.25 -1.37 19.13
CA CYS A 129 9.81 -0.18 19.85
C CYS A 129 10.33 1.09 19.19
N ASP A 130 9.51 2.14 19.23
CA ASP A 130 9.91 3.50 18.89
C ASP A 130 9.70 4.43 20.09
N VAL A 131 10.60 5.41 20.23
CA VAL A 131 10.48 6.55 21.15
C VAL A 131 10.40 7.81 20.29
N VAL A 132 9.32 8.56 20.43
CA VAL A 132 8.96 9.60 19.48
C VAL A 132 8.56 10.90 20.17
N ARG A 133 8.92 12.02 19.55
CA ARG A 133 8.45 13.37 19.88
C ARG A 133 8.15 14.14 18.59
N LYS A 134 7.01 14.84 18.58
CA LYS A 134 6.57 15.71 17.48
C LYS A 134 6.52 17.15 17.96
N TYR A 135 6.72 18.09 17.04
CA TYR A 135 6.86 19.51 17.34
C TYR A 135 5.84 20.35 16.56
N GLU A 136 5.53 21.54 17.07
CA GLU A 136 4.57 22.47 16.46
C GLU A 136 4.96 22.91 15.03
N ASP A 137 6.25 22.90 14.69
CA ASP A 137 6.76 23.23 13.35
C ASP A 137 6.58 22.09 12.31
N GLY A 138 6.04 20.95 12.74
CA GLY A 138 5.82 19.76 11.93
C GLY A 138 7.06 18.86 11.81
N THR A 139 8.15 19.14 12.53
CA THR A 139 9.28 18.21 12.61
C THR A 139 9.02 17.08 13.61
N GLY A 140 9.86 16.05 13.57
CA GLY A 140 9.75 14.93 14.50
C GLY A 140 11.08 14.21 14.74
N TRP A 141 11.19 13.59 15.91
CA TRP A 141 12.31 12.75 16.30
C TRP A 141 11.79 11.37 16.65
N THR A 142 12.42 10.33 16.11
CA THR A 142 12.08 8.92 16.33
C THR A 142 13.36 8.13 16.57
N PHE A 143 13.50 7.53 17.75
CA PHE A 143 14.56 6.55 18.00
C PHE A 143 13.92 5.17 18.10
N GLY A 144 14.31 4.26 17.21
CA GLY A 144 13.75 2.92 17.12
C GLY A 144 14.74 1.83 17.54
N THR A 145 14.22 0.73 18.06
CA THR A 145 14.99 -0.50 18.33
C THR A 145 15.09 -1.41 17.10
N THR A 146 14.66 -0.93 15.93
CA THR A 146 14.76 -1.67 14.66
C THR A 146 16.13 -1.47 14.03
N LYS A 147 16.48 -2.37 13.10
CA LYS A 147 17.59 -2.14 12.19
C LYS A 147 17.23 -1.02 11.22
N TYR A 148 18.25 -0.28 10.79
CA TYR A 148 18.08 0.63 9.65
C TYR A 148 17.58 -0.16 8.44
N HIS A 149 16.61 0.39 7.71
CA HIS A 149 15.93 -0.27 6.61
C HIS A 149 16.41 0.21 5.22
N GLY A 150 17.53 0.94 5.13
CA GLY A 150 18.10 1.34 3.85
C GLY A 150 17.36 2.43 3.07
N MET A 151 16.27 2.99 3.60
CA MET A 151 15.56 4.09 2.93
C MET A 151 16.04 5.45 3.45
N ASP A 152 15.89 6.48 2.63
CA ASP A 152 16.11 7.86 3.07
C ASP A 152 15.03 8.30 4.05
N ILE A 153 15.38 9.28 4.88
CA ILE A 153 14.51 9.84 5.92
C ILE A 153 14.01 11.20 5.43
N HIS A 154 12.73 11.49 5.65
CA HIS A 154 12.13 12.78 5.32
C HIS A 154 12.92 13.95 5.95
N PRO A 155 13.18 15.07 5.24
CA PRO A 155 14.03 16.17 5.75
C PRO A 155 13.53 16.84 7.03
N LYS A 156 12.23 16.74 7.35
CA LYS A 156 11.63 17.23 8.61
C LYS A 156 11.66 16.20 9.74
N SER A 157 12.23 15.02 9.52
CA SER A 157 12.25 13.92 10.48
C SER A 157 13.69 13.55 10.84
N THR A 158 13.95 13.28 12.11
CA THR A 158 15.20 12.70 12.60
C THR A 158 14.93 11.29 13.07
N HIS A 159 15.39 10.29 12.32
CA HIS A 159 15.26 8.88 12.69
C HIS A 159 16.64 8.31 13.06
N ARG A 160 16.70 7.57 14.16
CA ARG A 160 17.90 6.82 14.56
C ARG A 160 17.53 5.40 14.98
N PHE A 161 18.42 4.47 14.67
CA PHE A 161 18.19 3.04 14.76
C PHE A 161 19.21 2.42 15.72
N PHE A 162 18.72 1.73 16.75
CA PHE A 162 19.52 1.14 17.81
C PHE A 162 19.14 -0.34 18.02
N PRO A 163 19.39 -1.23 17.04
CA PRO A 163 18.93 -2.62 17.08
C PRO A 163 19.58 -3.46 18.19
N ASP A 164 20.76 -3.06 18.67
CA ASP A 164 21.54 -3.80 19.65
C ASP A 164 21.46 -3.21 21.07
N GLU A 165 20.71 -2.12 21.25
CA GLU A 165 20.56 -1.45 22.55
C GLU A 165 19.25 -1.87 23.25
N SER A 166 19.26 -1.82 24.58
CA SER A 166 18.03 -1.96 25.36
C SER A 166 17.12 -0.74 25.18
N LEU A 167 15.81 -0.93 25.35
CA LEU A 167 14.87 0.20 25.26
C LEU A 167 15.16 1.26 26.33
N THR A 168 15.63 0.85 27.51
CA THR A 168 16.14 1.76 28.55
C THR A 168 17.27 2.67 28.05
N GLU A 169 18.25 2.14 27.32
CA GLU A 169 19.35 2.93 26.74
C GLU A 169 18.83 3.87 25.64
N VAL A 170 17.94 3.38 24.77
CA VAL A 170 17.31 4.17 23.71
C VAL A 170 16.51 5.35 24.27
N VAL A 171 15.68 5.14 25.29
CA VAL A 171 14.92 6.20 25.98
C VAL A 171 15.86 7.20 26.65
N THR A 172 16.95 6.74 27.25
CA THR A 172 17.95 7.61 27.89
C THR A 172 18.58 8.54 26.86
N LYS A 173 19.09 7.99 25.75
CA LYS A 173 19.64 8.77 24.63
C LYS A 173 18.62 9.74 24.06
N PHE A 174 17.38 9.28 23.84
CA PHE A 174 16.32 10.15 23.32
C PHE A 174 16.07 11.35 24.23
N LYS A 175 16.05 11.14 25.56
CA LYS A 175 15.85 12.22 26.55
C LYS A 175 16.99 13.22 26.62
N GLU A 176 18.21 12.82 26.25
CA GLU A 176 19.41 13.65 26.19
C GLU A 176 19.48 14.45 24.89
N GLU A 177 19.10 13.83 23.76
CA GLU A 177 19.36 14.38 22.43
C GLU A 177 18.16 15.11 21.80
N ALA A 178 16.94 14.60 22.00
CA ALA A 178 15.76 15.19 21.37
C ALA A 178 15.38 16.51 22.06
N PRO A 179 15.20 17.63 21.32
CA PRO A 179 14.73 18.90 21.86
C PRO A 179 13.42 18.78 22.63
N ARG A 180 13.23 19.55 23.70
CA ARG A 180 11.98 19.51 24.50
C ARG A 180 11.06 20.70 24.25
N GLU A 181 11.60 21.79 23.75
CA GLU A 181 10.84 23.00 23.46
C GLU A 181 9.85 22.71 22.32
N ASP A 182 8.65 23.30 22.41
CA ASP A 182 7.58 23.21 21.40
C ASP A 182 7.12 21.78 21.06
N ALA A 183 7.35 20.85 21.98
CA ALA A 183 6.92 19.46 21.85
C ALA A 183 5.41 19.32 22.09
N ILE A 184 4.73 18.62 21.18
CA ILE A 184 3.28 18.38 21.25
C ILE A 184 3.01 17.19 22.16
N LEU A 185 2.17 17.38 23.17
CA LEU A 185 1.65 16.27 23.97
C LEU A 185 0.56 15.54 23.18
N ALA A 186 0.77 14.26 22.89
CA ALA A 186 -0.26 13.42 22.29
C ALA A 186 -1.27 12.96 23.35
N THR A 187 -2.54 13.29 23.14
CA THR A 187 -3.66 12.74 23.92
C THR A 187 -4.18 11.46 23.25
N LYS A 188 -5.03 10.72 23.96
CA LYS A 188 -5.67 9.51 23.43
C LYS A 188 -6.54 9.82 22.21
N GLU A 189 -7.21 10.96 22.24
CA GLU A 189 -8.12 11.43 21.21
C GLU A 189 -7.35 11.95 19.98
N ASP A 190 -6.20 12.61 20.19
CA ASP A 190 -5.43 13.23 19.11
C ASP A 190 -4.38 12.30 18.50
N PHE A 191 -3.93 11.29 19.24
CA PHE A 191 -2.84 10.40 18.80
C PHE A 191 -3.10 9.75 17.44
N PRO A 192 -4.31 9.21 17.13
CA PRO A 192 -4.57 8.64 15.81
C PRO A 192 -4.31 9.63 14.67
N ALA A 193 -4.87 10.83 14.78
CA ALA A 193 -4.70 11.87 13.76
C ALA A 193 -3.24 12.32 13.63
N LEU A 194 -2.50 12.42 14.75
CA LEU A 194 -1.07 12.77 14.73
C LEU A 194 -0.22 11.70 14.03
N PHE A 195 -0.48 10.42 14.33
CA PHE A 195 0.27 9.29 13.76
C PHE A 195 -0.03 9.11 12.27
N GLU A 196 -1.31 9.08 11.89
CA GLU A 196 -1.75 8.95 10.50
C GLU A 196 -1.25 10.11 9.64
N LYS A 197 -1.28 11.34 10.17
CA LYS A 197 -0.73 12.51 9.49
C LYS A 197 0.78 12.37 9.27
N ALA A 198 1.54 11.96 10.29
CA ALA A 198 2.98 11.78 10.17
C ALA A 198 3.33 10.70 9.13
N TYR A 199 2.57 9.61 9.09
CA TYR A 199 2.73 8.56 8.07
C TYR A 199 2.39 9.09 6.66
N ALA A 200 1.28 9.81 6.53
CA ALA A 200 0.86 10.40 5.26
C ALA A 200 1.88 11.43 4.73
N GLU A 201 2.48 12.25 5.60
CA GLU A 201 3.53 13.21 5.22
C GLU A 201 4.80 12.50 4.71
N GLU A 202 5.23 11.41 5.36
CA GLU A 202 6.35 10.58 4.89
C GLU A 202 6.04 9.96 3.52
N MET A 203 4.85 9.39 3.34
CA MET A 203 4.43 8.80 2.07
C MET A 203 4.26 9.86 0.96
N ASP A 204 3.70 11.03 1.26
CA ASP A 204 3.55 12.13 0.30
C ASP A 204 4.89 12.64 -0.20
N TRP A 205 5.90 12.69 0.67
CA TRP A 205 7.27 12.98 0.26
C TRP A 205 7.87 11.90 -0.63
N ARG A 206 7.63 10.61 -0.35
CA ARG A 206 8.05 9.52 -1.26
C ARG A 206 7.35 9.63 -2.61
N ILE A 207 6.04 9.85 -2.63
CA ILE A 207 5.26 10.10 -3.84
C ILE A 207 5.79 11.32 -4.61
N SER A 208 6.25 12.36 -3.91
CA SER A 208 6.81 13.55 -4.56
C SER A 208 8.10 13.26 -5.35
N ARG A 209 8.81 12.17 -5.00
CA ARG A 209 10.05 11.69 -5.63
C ARG A 209 9.82 10.47 -6.54
N ASP A 210 8.56 10.17 -6.87
CA ASP A 210 8.16 8.98 -7.65
C ASP A 210 8.51 7.64 -6.99
N GLY A 211 8.60 7.61 -5.64
CA GLY A 211 8.91 6.42 -4.86
C GLY A 211 10.36 6.36 -4.36
N PRO A 212 10.92 5.16 -4.11
CA PRO A 212 12.31 4.98 -3.73
C PRO A 212 13.25 5.26 -4.91
N THR A 213 14.37 5.89 -4.61
CA THR A 213 15.47 6.11 -5.55
C THR A 213 16.19 4.80 -5.87
N GLU A 214 16.92 4.78 -6.99
CA GLU A 214 17.80 3.65 -7.33
C GLU A 214 18.83 3.41 -6.23
N GLU A 215 19.40 4.47 -5.65
CA GLU A 215 20.34 4.36 -4.54
C GLU A 215 19.72 3.73 -3.29
N GLU A 216 18.47 4.09 -2.95
CA GLU A 216 17.72 3.44 -1.88
C GLU A 216 17.53 1.94 -2.15
N ILE A 217 17.09 1.58 -3.35
CA ILE A 217 16.83 0.18 -3.74
C ILE A 217 18.11 -0.65 -3.65
N ARG A 218 19.20 -0.18 -4.25
CA ARG A 218 20.49 -0.89 -4.24
C ARG A 218 21.07 -1.01 -2.84
N ARG A 219 20.91 0.03 -2.01
CA ARG A 219 21.34 0.01 -0.61
C ARG A 219 20.57 -1.04 0.19
N ILE A 220 19.25 -1.17 -0.02
CA ILE A 220 18.45 -2.21 0.63
C ILE A 220 18.94 -3.61 0.22
N ALA A 221 19.09 -3.86 -1.08
CA ALA A 221 19.56 -5.15 -1.57
C ALA A 221 20.94 -5.51 -0.98
N GLN A 222 21.87 -4.55 -0.97
CA GLN A 222 23.17 -4.73 -0.34
C GLN A 222 23.07 -5.05 1.16
N MET A 223 22.14 -4.45 1.89
CA MET A 223 21.93 -4.71 3.32
C MET A 223 21.37 -6.11 3.59
N ASN A 224 20.69 -6.71 2.61
CA ASN A 224 20.13 -8.05 2.69
C ASN A 224 21.06 -9.13 2.10
N ASP A 225 22.27 -8.76 1.66
CA ASP A 225 23.19 -9.63 0.91
C ASP A 225 22.57 -10.18 -0.40
N ASP A 226 21.64 -9.43 -0.99
CA ASP A 226 20.97 -9.76 -2.26
C ASP A 226 21.68 -9.10 -3.45
N GLU A 227 21.71 -9.78 -4.60
CA GLU A 227 22.10 -9.16 -5.86
C GLU A 227 21.00 -8.20 -6.35
N CYS A 228 21.40 -7.02 -6.81
CA CYS A 228 20.50 -5.99 -7.32
C CYS A 228 20.85 -5.65 -8.76
N THR A 229 20.13 -6.25 -9.71
CA THR A 229 20.26 -5.97 -11.13
C THR A 229 19.56 -4.66 -11.50
N ASP A 230 19.97 -4.05 -12.61
CA ASP A 230 19.30 -2.85 -13.15
C ASP A 230 17.82 -3.12 -13.45
N GLU A 231 17.52 -4.36 -13.85
CA GLU A 231 16.17 -4.85 -14.12
C GLU A 231 15.29 -4.85 -12.86
N GLN A 232 15.81 -5.34 -11.73
CA GLN A 232 15.10 -5.31 -10.44
C GLN A 232 14.84 -3.88 -9.97
N VAL A 233 15.81 -2.97 -10.15
CA VAL A 233 15.60 -1.54 -9.84
C VAL A 233 14.47 -0.97 -10.67
N GLN A 234 14.47 -1.23 -11.99
CA GLN A 234 13.41 -0.76 -12.87
C GLN A 234 12.05 -1.33 -12.49
N GLN A 235 11.99 -2.63 -12.15
CA GLN A 235 10.75 -3.29 -11.72
C GLN A 235 10.17 -2.66 -10.46
N ILE A 236 10.98 -2.46 -9.41
CA ILE A 236 10.53 -1.82 -8.16
C ILE A 236 10.03 -0.40 -8.43
N GLN A 237 10.77 0.38 -9.22
CA GLN A 237 10.34 1.73 -9.57
C GLN A 237 9.06 1.73 -10.41
N THR A 238 8.87 0.76 -11.31
CA THR A 238 7.62 0.60 -12.07
C THR A 238 6.44 0.29 -11.15
N GLN A 239 6.60 -0.65 -10.21
CA GLN A 239 5.57 -0.98 -9.22
C GLN A 239 5.16 0.24 -8.39
N TRP A 240 6.13 1.02 -7.90
CA TRP A 240 5.86 2.26 -7.18
C TRP A 240 5.11 3.28 -8.04
N ARG A 241 5.51 3.47 -9.30
CA ARG A 241 4.82 4.40 -10.20
C ARG A 241 3.38 3.99 -10.45
N MET A 242 3.11 2.72 -10.76
CA MET A 242 1.76 2.22 -10.97
C MET A 242 0.89 2.44 -9.73
N ALA A 243 1.41 2.10 -8.54
CA ALA A 243 0.69 2.33 -7.29
C ALA A 243 0.42 3.82 -7.05
N ILE A 244 1.41 4.69 -7.29
CA ILE A 244 1.26 6.16 -7.18
C ILE A 244 0.16 6.65 -8.14
N SER A 245 0.16 6.17 -9.38
CA SER A 245 -0.81 6.54 -10.42
C SER A 245 -2.23 6.20 -9.99
N GLU A 246 -2.46 4.95 -9.56
CA GLU A 246 -3.76 4.50 -9.07
C GLU A 246 -4.19 5.29 -7.83
N PHE A 247 -3.27 5.58 -6.92
CA PHE A 247 -3.56 6.43 -5.76
C PHE A 247 -3.98 7.85 -6.15
N GLN A 248 -3.36 8.46 -7.16
CA GLN A 248 -3.75 9.78 -7.64
C GLN A 248 -5.10 9.73 -8.35
N LYS A 249 -5.34 8.72 -9.19
CA LYS A 249 -6.63 8.46 -9.85
C LYS A 249 -7.75 8.40 -8.83
N GLU A 250 -7.61 7.58 -7.79
CA GLU A 250 -8.62 7.47 -6.74
C GLU A 250 -8.95 8.83 -6.11
N ARG A 251 -7.92 9.63 -5.78
CA ARG A 251 -8.12 10.92 -5.14
C ARG A 251 -8.78 11.94 -6.07
N VAL A 252 -8.40 11.95 -7.34
CA VAL A 252 -9.02 12.79 -8.37
C VAL A 252 -10.50 12.42 -8.51
N LEU A 253 -10.82 11.13 -8.67
CA LEU A 253 -12.19 10.67 -8.82
C LEU A 253 -13.04 10.96 -7.56
N LYS A 254 -12.51 10.69 -6.36
CA LYS A 254 -13.19 11.00 -5.08
C LYS A 254 -13.47 12.49 -4.94
N ARG A 255 -12.54 13.36 -5.36
CA ARG A 255 -12.76 14.82 -5.35
C ARG A 255 -13.80 15.23 -6.39
N TYR A 256 -13.70 14.71 -7.61
CA TYR A 256 -14.63 15.01 -8.69
C TYR A 256 -16.05 14.61 -8.34
N ARG A 257 -16.25 13.42 -7.75
CA ARG A 257 -17.54 12.96 -7.22
C ARG A 257 -18.19 14.01 -6.33
N LYS A 258 -17.41 14.58 -5.40
CA LYS A 258 -17.89 15.58 -4.45
C LYS A 258 -18.21 16.91 -5.15
N SER A 259 -17.39 17.36 -6.09
CA SER A 259 -17.61 18.65 -6.77
C SER A 259 -18.70 18.61 -7.84
N ALA A 260 -18.88 17.47 -8.52
CA ALA A 260 -19.88 17.27 -9.57
C ALA A 260 -21.21 16.73 -9.04
N GLU A 261 -21.32 16.52 -7.71
CA GLU A 261 -22.51 15.99 -7.03
C GLU A 261 -23.06 14.70 -7.68
N LEU A 262 -22.15 13.81 -8.10
CA LEU A 262 -22.53 12.58 -8.79
C LEU A 262 -23.39 11.69 -7.89
N ASN A 263 -24.51 11.21 -8.45
CA ASN A 263 -25.31 10.20 -7.78
C ASN A 263 -24.60 8.83 -7.79
N SER A 264 -25.13 7.85 -7.04
CA SER A 264 -24.50 6.53 -6.92
C SER A 264 -24.32 5.80 -8.25
N PHE A 265 -25.24 5.97 -9.21
CA PHE A 265 -25.15 5.31 -10.52
C PHE A 265 -24.08 5.96 -11.42
N GLN A 266 -24.05 7.29 -11.47
CA GLN A 266 -23.01 8.03 -12.20
C GLN A 266 -21.62 7.77 -11.62
N TRP A 267 -21.55 7.66 -10.29
CA TRP A 267 -20.31 7.31 -9.61
C TRP A 267 -19.86 5.90 -9.93
N ASP A 268 -20.75 4.91 -9.88
CA ASP A 268 -20.44 3.52 -10.24
C ASP A 268 -19.97 3.41 -11.70
N HIS A 269 -20.67 4.08 -12.63
CA HIS A 269 -20.26 4.16 -14.02
C HIS A 269 -18.86 4.79 -14.17
N LEU A 270 -18.59 5.91 -13.50
CA LEU A 270 -17.28 6.55 -13.54
C LEU A 270 -16.18 5.71 -12.89
N GLN A 271 -16.47 4.91 -11.86
CA GLN A 271 -15.47 4.01 -11.26
C GLN A 271 -15.07 2.88 -12.21
N ASN A 272 -16.02 2.39 -13.01
CA ASN A 272 -15.82 1.26 -13.91
C ASN A 272 -15.21 1.69 -15.25
N TYR A 273 -15.61 2.84 -15.79
CA TYR A 273 -15.23 3.29 -17.15
C TYR A 273 -14.42 4.60 -17.17
N GLY A 274 -14.25 5.22 -15.99
CA GLY A 274 -13.55 6.49 -15.87
C GLY A 274 -12.04 6.32 -15.85
N VAL A 275 -11.39 7.09 -16.72
CA VAL A 275 -9.93 7.19 -16.82
C VAL A 275 -9.51 8.57 -16.33
N VAL A 276 -8.43 8.61 -15.54
CA VAL A 276 -7.82 9.85 -15.08
C VAL A 276 -6.45 9.98 -15.74
N VAL A 277 -6.24 11.06 -16.47
CA VAL A 277 -4.94 11.40 -17.05
C VAL A 277 -4.34 12.56 -16.28
N HIS A 278 -3.30 12.30 -15.48
CA HIS A 278 -2.69 13.32 -14.60
C HIS A 278 -1.29 13.75 -15.06
N ASP A 279 -0.85 14.93 -14.59
CA ASP A 279 0.38 15.60 -15.06
C ASP A 279 1.68 14.81 -14.83
N LYS A 280 1.68 13.85 -13.90
CA LYS A 280 2.80 12.95 -13.60
C LYS A 280 2.86 11.66 -14.43
N MET A 281 1.88 11.40 -15.30
CA MET A 281 1.88 10.18 -16.11
C MET A 281 3.03 10.16 -17.12
N ARG A 282 3.61 8.97 -17.31
CA ARG A 282 4.63 8.67 -18.30
C ARG A 282 4.02 8.01 -19.54
N ALA A 283 4.86 7.75 -20.53
CA ALA A 283 4.43 7.20 -21.80
C ALA A 283 3.80 5.80 -21.64
N GLU A 284 4.34 5.00 -20.74
CA GLU A 284 3.86 3.65 -20.43
C GLU A 284 2.43 3.68 -19.88
N GLU A 285 2.16 4.55 -18.91
CA GLU A 285 0.83 4.72 -18.31
C GLU A 285 -0.19 5.25 -19.32
N LEU A 286 0.23 6.19 -20.19
CA LEU A 286 -0.64 6.68 -21.27
C LEU A 286 -0.94 5.61 -22.32
N LEU A 287 0.01 4.73 -22.60
CA LEU A 287 -0.18 3.63 -23.54
C LEU A 287 -1.13 2.58 -22.96
N GLU A 288 -0.95 2.18 -21.70
CA GLU A 288 -1.84 1.25 -20.98
C GLU A 288 -3.29 1.72 -20.96
N ILE A 289 -3.52 3.02 -20.83
CA ILE A 289 -4.86 3.60 -20.92
C ILE A 289 -5.45 3.46 -22.32
N PHE A 290 -4.64 3.68 -23.35
CA PHE A 290 -5.10 3.76 -24.73
C PHE A 290 -5.22 2.38 -25.39
N ASP A 291 -4.38 1.44 -24.99
CA ASP A 291 -4.24 0.09 -25.54
C ASP A 291 -4.38 -0.93 -24.40
N GLU A 292 -5.51 -1.64 -24.34
CA GLU A 292 -5.78 -2.64 -23.28
C GLU A 292 -4.93 -3.91 -23.44
N GLU A 293 -4.37 -4.11 -24.62
CA GLU A 293 -3.48 -5.24 -24.88
C GLU A 293 -2.04 -4.91 -24.43
N TYR A 294 -1.73 -3.62 -24.21
CA TYR A 294 -0.43 -3.22 -23.68
C TYR A 294 -0.26 -3.67 -22.23
N TYR A 295 0.57 -4.69 -22.04
CA TYR A 295 1.08 -5.08 -20.73
C TYR A 295 2.56 -4.66 -20.64
N PRO A 296 2.94 -3.79 -19.68
CA PRO A 296 4.33 -3.44 -19.50
C PRO A 296 5.11 -4.72 -19.18
N THR A 297 6.00 -5.12 -20.08
CA THR A 297 6.79 -6.34 -19.91
C THR A 297 7.58 -6.22 -18.61
N SER A 298 7.37 -7.13 -17.65
CA SER A 298 8.21 -7.16 -16.47
C SER A 298 9.64 -7.47 -16.93
N PRO A 299 10.65 -6.71 -16.45
CA PRO A 299 12.04 -7.07 -16.69
C PRO A 299 12.29 -8.53 -16.25
N GLY A 300 12.66 -9.40 -17.18
CA GLY A 300 12.95 -10.82 -16.93
C GLY A 300 11.81 -11.84 -17.14
N GLU A 301 10.60 -11.42 -17.55
CA GLU A 301 9.48 -12.36 -17.81
C GLU A 301 9.45 -12.93 -19.24
N SER A 302 10.26 -12.41 -20.17
CA SER A 302 10.37 -12.96 -21.51
C SER A 302 11.85 -13.10 -21.89
N ASP A 303 12.38 -14.32 -21.87
CA ASP A 303 13.45 -14.62 -22.83
C ASP A 303 12.79 -14.47 -24.21
N ASP A 304 13.24 -13.50 -25.02
CA ASP A 304 12.73 -13.25 -26.38
C ASP A 304 12.75 -14.53 -27.26
N GLU A 305 13.42 -15.58 -26.80
CA GLU A 305 13.50 -16.91 -27.43
C GLU A 305 12.19 -17.70 -27.40
N ASP A 306 11.27 -17.39 -26.48
CA ASP A 306 9.99 -18.10 -26.32
C ASP A 306 8.78 -17.38 -26.96
N LEU A 307 8.97 -16.14 -27.44
CA LEU A 307 7.91 -15.35 -28.06
C LEU A 307 7.69 -15.78 -29.52
N ASP A 308 6.42 -15.82 -29.95
CA ASP A 308 6.11 -16.05 -31.35
C ASP A 308 6.28 -14.78 -32.22
N GLU A 309 6.15 -14.93 -33.55
CA GLU A 309 6.34 -13.82 -34.49
C GLU A 309 5.33 -12.68 -34.26
N GLU A 310 4.11 -13.00 -33.84
CA GLU A 310 3.03 -12.04 -33.57
C GLU A 310 3.32 -11.23 -32.30
N GLU A 311 3.75 -11.90 -31.23
CA GLU A 311 4.16 -11.27 -29.98
C GLU A 311 5.35 -10.32 -30.16
N LEU A 312 6.33 -10.72 -30.98
CA LEU A 312 7.50 -9.87 -31.31
C LEU A 312 7.11 -8.63 -32.12
N GLU A 313 6.20 -8.78 -33.09
CA GLU A 313 5.69 -7.65 -33.88
C GLU A 313 4.91 -6.66 -33.01
N MET A 314 4.02 -7.17 -32.15
CA MET A 314 3.24 -6.36 -31.20
C MET A 314 4.16 -5.60 -30.23
N ARG A 315 5.19 -6.26 -29.68
CA ARG A 315 6.19 -5.61 -28.82
C ARG A 315 6.94 -4.50 -29.56
N ALA A 316 7.35 -4.74 -30.80
CA ALA A 316 8.03 -3.73 -31.61
C ALA A 316 7.13 -2.51 -31.91
N GLU A 317 5.83 -2.74 -32.10
CA GLU A 317 4.83 -1.69 -32.25
C GLU A 317 4.64 -0.88 -30.96
N TRP A 318 4.51 -1.54 -29.81
CA TRP A 318 4.47 -0.85 -28.52
C TRP A 318 5.71 -0.02 -28.26
N GLU A 319 6.91 -0.55 -28.52
CA GLU A 319 8.13 0.24 -28.37
C GLU A 319 8.17 1.46 -29.27
N LYS A 320 7.69 1.32 -30.51
CA LYS A 320 7.55 2.46 -31.42
C LYS A 320 6.59 3.49 -30.85
N ARG A 321 5.43 3.05 -30.34
CA ARG A 321 4.43 3.93 -29.74
C ARG A 321 4.94 4.64 -28.49
N LEU A 322 5.65 3.92 -27.62
CA LEU A 322 6.31 4.50 -26.44
C LEU A 322 7.33 5.56 -26.83
N ARG A 323 8.13 5.35 -27.89
CA ARG A 323 9.06 6.38 -28.38
C ARG A 323 8.33 7.64 -28.84
N GLU A 324 7.22 7.50 -29.55
CA GLU A 324 6.37 8.62 -29.99
C GLU A 324 5.76 9.37 -28.80
N LEU A 325 5.19 8.63 -27.83
CA LEU A 325 4.60 9.20 -26.61
C LEU A 325 5.64 9.94 -25.77
N ARG A 326 6.83 9.36 -25.57
CA ARG A 326 7.95 10.02 -24.88
C ARG A 326 8.35 11.32 -25.58
N ALA A 327 8.40 11.32 -26.91
CA ALA A 327 8.70 12.54 -27.68
C ALA A 327 7.59 13.60 -27.57
N ALA A 328 6.32 13.18 -27.52
CA ALA A 328 5.18 14.07 -27.33
C ALA A 328 5.15 14.69 -25.91
N LEU A 329 5.47 13.89 -24.89
CA LEU A 329 5.56 14.33 -23.49
C LEU A 329 6.68 15.36 -23.24
N GLN A 330 7.68 15.43 -24.12
CA GLN A 330 8.67 16.52 -24.08
C GLN A 330 8.11 17.86 -24.59
N GLN A 331 7.00 17.84 -25.32
CA GLN A 331 6.41 19.02 -25.96
C GLN A 331 5.17 19.55 -25.22
N GLY A 332 4.52 18.71 -24.41
CA GLY A 332 3.32 19.08 -23.67
C GLY A 332 3.02 18.14 -22.51
N PRO A 333 2.10 18.54 -21.62
CA PRO A 333 1.74 17.73 -20.46
C PRO A 333 0.93 16.48 -20.89
N PRO A 334 0.91 15.41 -20.08
CA PRO A 334 0.23 14.16 -20.40
C PRO A 334 -1.23 14.32 -20.86
N GLN A 335 -1.96 15.25 -20.25
CA GLN A 335 -3.34 15.58 -20.60
C GLN A 335 -3.47 16.02 -22.07
N GLN A 336 -2.57 16.90 -22.52
CA GLN A 336 -2.58 17.39 -23.89
C GLN A 336 -2.15 16.29 -24.87
N VAL A 337 -1.13 15.50 -24.50
CA VAL A 337 -0.68 14.36 -25.30
C VAL A 337 -1.86 13.39 -25.48
N PHE A 338 -2.56 13.03 -24.41
CA PHE A 338 -3.70 12.13 -24.47
C PHE A 338 -4.86 12.67 -25.32
N ARG A 339 -5.21 13.96 -25.19
CA ARG A 339 -6.20 14.60 -26.08
C ARG A 339 -5.85 14.42 -27.55
N ASN A 340 -4.58 14.66 -27.90
CA ASN A 340 -4.12 14.50 -29.28
C ASN A 340 -4.19 13.04 -29.75
N LEU A 341 -3.91 12.06 -28.86
CA LEU A 341 -4.04 10.63 -29.19
C LEU A 341 -5.50 10.28 -29.49
N VAL A 342 -6.42 10.71 -28.63
CA VAL A 342 -7.86 10.51 -28.82
C VAL A 342 -8.35 11.15 -30.12
N GLU A 343 -7.94 12.38 -30.42
CA GLU A 343 -8.32 13.08 -31.66
C GLU A 343 -7.82 12.37 -32.92
N ILE A 344 -6.64 11.75 -32.87
CA ILE A 344 -6.08 10.97 -33.99
C ILE A 344 -6.75 9.59 -34.08
N GLY A 345 -7.00 8.93 -32.94
CA GLY A 345 -7.48 7.55 -32.84
C GLY A 345 -8.98 7.35 -33.07
N ASN A 346 -9.82 8.35 -32.74
CA ASN A 346 -11.28 8.29 -32.92
C ASN A 346 -11.75 8.11 -34.40
N GLY A 347 -10.83 8.01 -35.37
CA GLY A 347 -11.11 7.68 -36.76
C GLY A 347 -10.91 6.20 -37.14
N GLU A 348 -10.21 5.41 -36.32
CA GLU A 348 -9.81 4.02 -36.62
C GLU A 348 -10.02 3.02 -35.47
N SER A 349 -10.20 3.44 -34.20
CA SER A 349 -10.44 2.53 -33.06
C SER A 349 -11.92 2.29 -32.76
N THR A 350 -12.23 1.13 -32.17
CA THR A 350 -13.55 0.72 -31.67
C THR A 350 -13.96 1.47 -30.39
N ASP A 351 -12.98 2.05 -29.69
CA ASP A 351 -13.20 2.85 -28.50
C ASP A 351 -13.52 4.30 -28.82
N GLN A 352 -14.58 4.80 -28.19
CA GLN A 352 -14.90 6.23 -28.14
C GLN A 352 -14.53 6.78 -26.77
N TRP A 353 -13.89 7.94 -26.76
CA TRP A 353 -13.48 8.63 -25.53
C TRP A 353 -14.29 9.90 -25.32
N GLU A 354 -14.94 10.02 -24.16
CA GLU A 354 -15.73 11.18 -23.76
C GLU A 354 -15.02 11.97 -22.66
N PHE A 355 -14.65 13.23 -22.95
CA PHE A 355 -14.10 14.14 -21.96
C PHE A 355 -15.18 14.57 -20.95
N GLN A 356 -14.93 14.38 -19.66
CA GLN A 356 -15.84 14.77 -18.60
C GLN A 356 -15.48 16.11 -17.98
N SER A 357 -14.25 16.25 -17.49
CA SER A 357 -13.82 17.42 -16.72
C SER A 357 -12.30 17.50 -16.57
N SER A 358 -11.80 18.67 -16.16
CA SER A 358 -10.44 18.87 -15.68
C SER A 358 -10.46 19.29 -14.21
N VAL A 359 -9.55 18.77 -13.41
CA VAL A 359 -9.34 19.15 -12.01
C VAL A 359 -7.91 19.65 -11.79
N THR A 360 -7.72 20.55 -10.83
CA THR A 360 -6.39 21.06 -10.45
C THR A 360 -5.89 20.50 -9.13
N GLU A 361 -6.75 19.83 -8.37
CA GLU A 361 -6.43 19.24 -7.08
C GLU A 361 -6.97 17.81 -7.00
N PRO A 362 -6.28 16.89 -6.31
CA PRO A 362 -5.00 17.08 -5.63
C PRO A 362 -3.79 17.20 -6.57
N ILE A 363 -4.01 16.88 -7.85
CA ILE A 363 -3.04 16.93 -8.94
C ILE A 363 -3.78 17.43 -10.19
N ALA A 364 -3.08 18.09 -11.11
CA ALA A 364 -3.70 18.50 -12.36
C ALA A 364 -4.05 17.25 -13.17
N ALA A 365 -5.31 17.08 -13.55
CA ALA A 365 -5.77 15.90 -14.26
C ALA A 365 -6.99 16.17 -15.14
N ASP A 366 -7.08 15.42 -16.23
CA ASP A 366 -8.30 15.28 -17.03
C ASP A 366 -9.01 13.97 -16.68
N ILE A 367 -10.34 14.00 -16.70
CA ILE A 367 -11.20 12.85 -16.47
C ILE A 367 -11.92 12.54 -17.78
N TRP A 368 -11.81 11.29 -18.21
CA TRP A 368 -12.39 10.74 -19.43
C TRP A 368 -13.26 9.54 -19.09
N ILE A 369 -14.21 9.23 -19.95
CA ILE A 369 -14.95 7.97 -19.94
C ILE A 369 -14.66 7.26 -21.25
N ARG A 370 -14.32 5.97 -21.16
CA ARG A 370 -14.22 5.10 -22.32
C ARG A 370 -15.60 4.47 -22.57
N THR A 371 -16.09 4.59 -23.79
CA THR A 371 -17.30 3.92 -24.27
C THR A 371 -16.90 2.97 -25.37
N TYR A 372 -17.14 1.68 -25.16
CA TYR A 372 -16.98 0.67 -26.18
C TYR A 372 -18.11 0.82 -27.19
N GLY A 373 -17.79 0.88 -28.48
CA GLY A 373 -18.81 0.73 -29.51
C GLY A 373 -19.53 -0.60 -29.27
N ASP A 374 -20.87 -0.63 -29.42
CA ASP A 374 -21.65 -1.86 -29.38
C ASP A 374 -21.22 -2.76 -30.55
N GLU A 375 -20.13 -3.50 -30.40
CA GLU A 375 -19.76 -4.58 -31.30
C GLU A 375 -20.71 -5.75 -31.03
N ASP A 376 -21.72 -5.85 -31.89
CA ASP A 376 -22.60 -6.99 -32.10
C ASP A 376 -23.52 -7.40 -30.94
N SER A 377 -24.52 -6.56 -30.64
CA SER A 377 -25.81 -7.07 -30.12
C SER A 377 -26.63 -7.82 -31.19
N ASP A 378 -26.20 -7.80 -32.46
CA ASP A 378 -26.97 -8.27 -33.61
C ASP A 378 -26.69 -9.74 -34.01
N ALA A 379 -25.90 -10.51 -33.24
CA ALA A 379 -25.49 -11.87 -33.61
C ALA A 379 -26.17 -13.02 -32.84
N TRP A 380 -27.13 -12.75 -31.93
CA TRP A 380 -27.82 -13.81 -31.16
C TRP A 380 -29.29 -14.07 -31.53
N ASP A 381 -29.83 -13.37 -32.53
CA ASP A 381 -31.20 -13.56 -33.04
C ASP A 381 -31.18 -14.19 -34.45
N ASP A 382 -30.75 -15.45 -34.57
CA ASP A 382 -31.21 -16.34 -35.65
C ASP A 382 -30.76 -17.79 -35.37
N ASP A 383 -31.62 -18.55 -34.68
CA ASP A 383 -31.86 -19.98 -34.93
C ASP A 383 -33.09 -20.43 -34.10
N GLU A 384 -34.30 -20.17 -34.62
CA GLU A 384 -35.55 -20.86 -34.24
C GLU A 384 -36.12 -21.71 -35.40
#